data_AF-A0A943RMJ1-F1
#
_entry.id   AF-A0A943RMJ1-F1
#
_cell.length_a   1.000
_cell.length_b   1.000
_cell.length_c   1.000
_cell.angle_alpha   90.00
_cell.angle_beta   90.00
_cell.angle_gamma   90.00
#
_symmetry.space_group_name_H-M   'P 1'
#
loop_
_entity.id
_entity.type
_entity.pdbx_description
1 polymer ?
#
loop_
_entity_poly.entity_id
_entity_poly.type
_entity_poly.pdbx_seq_one_letter_code
_entity_poly.pdbx_strand_id
1 'polypeptide(L)'
;MKTQYANAVTQYENGTSLGGRIIKEGGLVVFPTETVYGLGANGLNSEAVLKIFAAKGRPADNPLILHIAKKSELKPLWSHVPDNARILADTFWPGPLTMIFNRSSIVPDEVTAGLDTVAVRMPLNKTARALINAAGVPIAAPSANLSGKPSPTTAEHVRQDMDGRVDLIIEGGPCKYGLESTVVSLIGRPTILRPGAVTKEMLEAVIGPVDVAHAVLSPLREGETAASPGMKYRHYAPDAEVVVAEGRERDIAAKICREYDAREAAGEDCIIFATKQTQPFYRGRNCVIIGDRTEPATLCASLFYSLREYGDRADVIFAEALPNDDMGLAYMNRLLRSAGFNII
;
A
#
# COMPACT_ATOMS: atom_id res chain seq x y z
N MET A 1 2.15 -3.57 -26.03
CA MET A 1 1.19 -4.65 -25.71
C MET A 1 -0.20 -4.03 -25.66
N LYS A 2 -1.26 -4.73 -26.06
CA LYS A 2 -2.64 -4.21 -25.90
C LYS A 2 -3.24 -4.80 -24.62
N THR A 3 -3.49 -3.96 -23.62
CA THR A 3 -4.08 -4.37 -22.35
C THR A 3 -5.56 -4.71 -22.53
N GLN A 4 -5.98 -5.83 -21.95
CA GLN A 4 -7.38 -6.24 -21.89
C GLN A 4 -8.04 -5.74 -20.61
N TYR A 5 -9.37 -5.63 -20.63
CA TYR A 5 -10.17 -5.12 -19.52
C TYR A 5 -11.27 -6.11 -19.16
N ALA A 6 -11.48 -6.32 -17.88
CA ALA A 6 -12.61 -7.07 -17.35
C ALA A 6 -13.19 -6.36 -16.14
N ASN A 7 -14.51 -6.31 -16.04
CA ASN A 7 -15.16 -5.68 -14.90
C ASN A 7 -15.63 -6.76 -13.91
N ALA A 8 -15.08 -6.78 -12.71
CA ALA A 8 -15.40 -7.80 -11.70
C ALA A 8 -16.80 -7.66 -11.11
N VAL A 9 -17.47 -6.51 -11.28
CA VAL A 9 -18.84 -6.27 -10.81
C VAL A 9 -19.85 -6.85 -11.79
N THR A 10 -19.63 -6.67 -13.09
CA THR A 10 -20.56 -7.12 -14.14
C THR A 10 -20.17 -8.46 -14.77
N GLN A 11 -18.92 -8.90 -14.63
CA GLN A 11 -18.35 -10.09 -15.27
C GLN A 11 -17.45 -10.89 -14.31
N TYR A 12 -18.01 -11.26 -13.15
CA TYR A 12 -17.27 -11.84 -12.01
C TYR A 12 -16.35 -13.03 -12.36
N GLU A 13 -16.85 -13.99 -13.16
CA GLU A 13 -16.11 -15.22 -13.48
C GLU A 13 -15.20 -15.08 -14.71
N ASN A 14 -15.57 -14.24 -15.69
CA ASN A 14 -14.83 -14.13 -16.93
C ASN A 14 -13.46 -13.48 -16.73
N GLY A 15 -13.41 -12.40 -15.95
CA GLY A 15 -12.15 -11.69 -15.65
C GLY A 15 -11.18 -12.53 -14.83
N THR A 16 -11.69 -13.24 -13.81
CA THR A 16 -10.86 -14.07 -12.92
C THR A 16 -10.38 -15.35 -13.60
N SER A 17 -11.19 -15.99 -14.44
CA SER A 17 -10.78 -17.17 -15.22
C SER A 17 -9.75 -16.83 -16.31
N LEU A 18 -9.95 -15.73 -17.05
CA LEU A 18 -8.96 -15.25 -18.03
C LEU A 18 -7.66 -14.86 -17.31
N GLY A 19 -7.76 -14.08 -16.24
CA GLY A 19 -6.60 -13.66 -15.45
C GLY A 19 -5.83 -14.85 -14.87
N GLY A 20 -6.53 -15.88 -14.39
CA GLY A 20 -5.90 -17.10 -13.88
C GLY A 20 -5.04 -17.79 -14.94
N ARG A 21 -5.54 -17.91 -16.17
CA ARG A 21 -4.76 -18.45 -17.30
C ARG A 21 -3.55 -17.59 -17.63
N ILE A 22 -3.72 -16.28 -17.74
CA ILE A 22 -2.64 -15.33 -18.01
C ILE A 22 -1.53 -15.46 -16.95
N ILE A 23 -1.89 -15.47 -15.66
CA ILE A 23 -0.93 -15.65 -14.56
C ILE A 23 -0.17 -16.97 -14.72
N LYS A 24 -0.89 -18.07 -14.98
CA LYS A 24 -0.30 -19.40 -15.11
C LYS A 24 0.66 -19.49 -16.31
N GLU A 25 0.38 -18.78 -17.39
CA GLU A 25 1.21 -18.64 -18.59
C GLU A 25 2.36 -17.63 -18.41
N GLY A 26 2.51 -17.03 -17.22
CA GLY A 26 3.59 -16.10 -16.90
C GLY A 26 3.35 -14.65 -17.36
N GLY A 27 2.10 -14.28 -17.62
CA GLY A 27 1.68 -12.91 -17.90
C GLY A 27 1.36 -12.10 -16.64
N LEU A 28 0.96 -10.84 -16.85
CA LEU A 28 0.69 -9.85 -15.81
C LEU A 28 -0.80 -9.50 -15.73
N VAL A 29 -1.35 -9.54 -14.52
CA VAL A 29 -2.74 -9.17 -14.28
C VAL A 29 -2.84 -8.16 -13.15
N VAL A 30 -3.47 -7.01 -13.39
CA VAL A 30 -3.86 -6.09 -12.32
C VAL A 30 -5.21 -6.51 -11.76
N PHE A 31 -5.33 -6.53 -10.43
CA PHE A 31 -6.55 -6.96 -9.75
C PHE A 31 -6.84 -6.12 -8.49
N PRO A 32 -8.12 -5.97 -8.12
CA PRO A 32 -8.51 -5.18 -6.95
C PRO A 32 -8.25 -5.97 -5.66
N THR A 33 -7.89 -5.27 -4.58
CA THR A 33 -7.96 -5.81 -3.21
C THR A 33 -8.80 -4.90 -2.33
N GLU A 34 -8.99 -5.25 -1.06
CA GLU A 34 -9.60 -4.36 -0.07
C GLU A 34 -8.69 -3.17 0.32
N THR A 35 -7.39 -3.28 0.04
CA THR A 35 -6.35 -2.28 0.39
C THR A 35 -6.05 -1.32 -0.75
N VAL A 36 -5.33 -1.80 -1.78
CA VAL A 36 -4.98 -1.10 -3.02
C VAL A 36 -5.00 -2.11 -4.19
N TYR A 37 -5.04 -1.66 -5.43
CA TYR A 37 -4.90 -2.56 -6.59
C TYR A 37 -3.49 -3.16 -6.64
N GLY A 38 -3.41 -4.45 -6.97
CA GLY A 38 -2.16 -5.20 -7.07
C GLY A 38 -1.80 -5.55 -8.51
N LEU A 39 -0.51 -5.49 -8.86
CA LEU A 39 0.03 -5.97 -10.14
C LEU A 39 0.58 -7.40 -9.95
N GLY A 40 -0.17 -8.39 -10.39
CA GLY A 40 0.12 -9.80 -10.16
C GLY A 40 0.90 -10.48 -11.27
N ALA A 41 1.79 -11.39 -10.88
CA ALA A 41 2.36 -12.44 -11.72
C ALA A 41 2.40 -13.76 -10.93
N ASN A 42 2.70 -14.88 -11.60
CA ASN A 42 2.93 -16.16 -10.93
C ASN A 42 4.15 -16.04 -10.00
N GLY A 43 3.92 -16.12 -8.70
CA GLY A 43 4.96 -15.92 -7.68
C GLY A 43 5.96 -17.06 -7.54
N LEU A 44 5.74 -18.18 -8.23
CA LEU A 44 6.69 -19.31 -8.29
C LEU A 44 7.49 -19.34 -9.60
N ASN A 45 7.29 -18.34 -10.48
CA ASN A 45 7.99 -18.23 -11.76
C ASN A 45 8.83 -16.94 -11.77
N SER A 46 10.16 -17.10 -11.67
CA SER A 46 11.13 -16.00 -11.69
C SER A 46 10.96 -15.05 -12.86
N GLU A 47 10.80 -15.58 -14.09
CA GLU A 47 10.64 -14.75 -15.29
C GLU A 47 9.37 -13.91 -15.25
N ALA A 48 8.27 -14.49 -14.74
CA ALA A 48 7.01 -13.77 -14.57
C ALA A 48 7.13 -12.66 -13.51
N VAL A 49 7.84 -12.92 -12.41
CA VAL A 49 8.11 -11.93 -11.36
C VAL A 49 8.96 -10.78 -11.89
N LEU A 50 9.96 -11.04 -12.73
CA LEU A 50 10.78 -9.99 -13.36
C LEU A 50 9.95 -9.03 -14.23
N LYS A 51 8.88 -9.52 -14.86
CA LYS A 51 7.95 -8.66 -15.63
C LYS A 51 7.23 -7.64 -14.74
N ILE A 52 6.97 -7.94 -13.47
CA ILE A 52 6.40 -6.96 -12.51
C ILE A 52 7.34 -5.77 -12.35
N PHE A 53 8.62 -6.04 -12.11
CA PHE A 53 9.63 -5.00 -11.93
C PHE A 53 9.77 -4.14 -13.19
N ALA A 54 9.82 -4.79 -14.36
CA ALA A 54 9.87 -4.11 -15.65
C ALA A 54 8.65 -3.22 -15.91
N ALA A 55 7.43 -3.73 -15.69
CA ALA A 55 6.20 -2.96 -15.91
C ALA A 55 6.14 -1.70 -15.02
N LYS A 56 6.57 -1.82 -13.76
CA LYS A 56 6.57 -0.71 -12.79
C LYS A 56 7.73 0.28 -12.96
N GLY A 57 8.79 -0.09 -13.68
CA GLY A 57 10.06 0.64 -13.65
C GLY A 57 10.69 0.64 -12.25
N ARG A 58 10.62 -0.50 -11.55
CA ARG A 58 11.08 -0.64 -10.14
C ARG A 58 12.38 -1.46 -10.10
N PRO A 59 13.39 -1.08 -9.28
CA PRO A 59 14.55 -1.93 -9.05
C PRO A 59 14.15 -3.28 -8.41
N ALA A 60 14.86 -4.35 -8.75
CA ALA A 60 14.61 -5.70 -8.24
C ALA A 60 15.13 -5.94 -6.79
N ASP A 61 15.46 -4.87 -6.07
CA ASP A 61 16.08 -4.89 -4.73
C ASP A 61 15.05 -4.77 -3.58
N ASN A 62 13.76 -4.91 -3.90
CA ASN A 62 12.67 -4.65 -2.97
C ASN A 62 11.64 -5.79 -3.06
N PRO A 63 11.43 -6.56 -1.98
CA PRO A 63 10.64 -7.78 -2.01
C PRO A 63 9.18 -7.54 -2.42
N LEU A 64 8.52 -8.63 -2.81
CA LEU A 64 7.11 -8.70 -3.16
C LEU A 64 6.33 -9.50 -2.10
N ILE A 65 5.02 -9.29 -2.08
CA ILE A 65 4.10 -10.05 -1.23
C ILE A 65 3.44 -11.14 -2.08
N LEU A 66 3.55 -12.39 -1.62
CA LEU A 66 2.79 -13.50 -2.18
C LEU A 66 1.36 -13.48 -1.64
N HIS A 67 0.40 -13.57 -2.56
CA HIS A 67 -1.02 -13.62 -2.25
C HIS A 67 -1.53 -15.05 -2.42
N ILE A 68 -2.22 -15.54 -1.39
CA ILE A 68 -2.81 -16.89 -1.33
C ILE A 68 -4.34 -16.81 -1.18
N ALA A 69 -5.05 -17.85 -1.59
CA ALA A 69 -6.51 -17.93 -1.48
C ALA A 69 -6.96 -18.77 -0.27
N LYS A 70 -6.11 -19.65 0.26
CA LYS A 70 -6.41 -20.56 1.37
C LYS A 70 -5.25 -20.62 2.37
N LYS A 71 -5.54 -20.70 3.67
CA LYS A 71 -4.51 -20.81 4.73
C LYS A 71 -3.56 -22.00 4.52
N SER A 72 -4.07 -23.11 3.97
CA SER A 72 -3.26 -24.30 3.66
C SER A 72 -2.13 -24.04 2.66
N GLU A 73 -2.25 -23.01 1.82
CA GLU A 73 -1.25 -22.62 0.82
C GLU A 73 -0.06 -21.87 1.44
N LEU A 74 -0.13 -21.50 2.73
CA LEU A 74 1.00 -20.91 3.45
C LEU A 74 2.13 -21.93 3.71
N LYS A 75 1.75 -23.16 4.09
CA LYS A 75 2.69 -24.23 4.48
C LYS A 75 3.79 -24.48 3.46
N PRO A 76 3.52 -24.59 2.14
CA PRO A 76 4.59 -24.82 1.17
C PRO A 76 5.51 -23.60 0.96
N LEU A 77 5.09 -22.38 1.31
CA LEU A 77 5.87 -21.15 1.05
C LEU A 77 6.85 -20.82 2.18
N TRP A 78 6.63 -21.35 3.38
CA TRP A 78 7.45 -21.08 4.56
C TRP A 78 8.20 -22.34 5.00
N SER A 79 9.35 -22.17 5.66
CA SER A 79 10.11 -23.29 6.22
C SER A 79 9.30 -24.08 7.26
N HIS A 80 8.48 -23.37 8.05
CA HIS A 80 7.45 -23.91 8.93
C HIS A 80 6.47 -22.79 9.30
N VAL A 81 5.33 -23.12 9.92
CA VAL A 81 4.33 -22.13 10.36
C VAL A 81 4.35 -22.03 11.90
N PRO A 82 4.84 -20.92 12.49
CA PRO A 82 4.86 -20.74 13.94
C PRO A 82 3.46 -20.49 14.51
N ASP A 83 3.27 -20.69 15.82
CA ASP A 83 1.96 -20.56 16.46
C ASP A 83 1.38 -19.15 16.35
N ASN A 84 2.22 -18.11 16.52
CA ASN A 84 1.79 -16.73 16.28
C ASN A 84 1.22 -16.54 14.87
N ALA A 85 1.78 -17.18 13.85
CA ALA A 85 1.25 -17.07 12.49
C ALA A 85 -0.12 -17.75 12.34
N ARG A 86 -0.36 -18.87 13.04
CA ARG A 86 -1.66 -19.56 13.05
C ARG A 86 -2.72 -18.69 13.69
N ILE A 87 -2.42 -18.18 14.88
CA ILE A 87 -3.29 -17.29 15.64
C ILE A 87 -3.65 -16.05 14.82
N LEU A 88 -2.64 -15.35 14.26
CA LEU A 88 -2.86 -14.17 13.42
C LEU A 88 -3.65 -14.49 12.15
N ALA A 89 -3.38 -15.61 11.48
CA ALA A 89 -4.16 -16.04 10.31
C ALA A 89 -5.61 -16.38 10.68
N ASP A 90 -5.85 -16.95 11.85
CA ASP A 90 -7.20 -17.26 12.34
C ASP A 90 -8.01 -16.02 12.68
N THR A 91 -7.36 -14.98 13.17
CA THR A 91 -8.03 -13.72 13.51
C THR A 91 -8.16 -12.76 12.32
N PHE A 92 -7.11 -12.60 11.51
CA PHE A 92 -7.01 -11.49 10.55
C PHE A 92 -7.03 -11.93 9.08
N TRP A 93 -7.02 -13.23 8.77
CA TRP A 93 -7.18 -13.72 7.39
C TRP A 93 -8.53 -14.38 7.13
N PRO A 94 -9.17 -14.11 5.97
CA PRO A 94 -8.76 -13.17 4.92
C PRO A 94 -8.79 -11.69 5.37
N GLY A 95 -7.79 -10.89 5.02
CA GLY A 95 -7.73 -9.50 5.48
C GLY A 95 -6.45 -8.73 5.18
N PRO A 96 -6.37 -7.47 5.69
CA PRO A 96 -5.29 -6.54 5.41
C PRO A 96 -4.04 -6.76 6.28
N LEU A 97 -3.76 -8.02 6.66
CA LEU A 97 -2.53 -8.41 7.35
C LEU A 97 -1.59 -9.16 6.39
N THR A 98 -0.33 -8.77 6.38
CA THR A 98 0.76 -9.48 5.72
C THR A 98 1.72 -9.96 6.79
N MET A 99 2.09 -11.23 6.73
CA MET A 99 3.05 -11.81 7.66
C MET A 99 4.34 -12.15 6.92
N ILE A 100 5.48 -11.91 7.55
CA ILE A 100 6.80 -12.27 7.04
C ILE A 100 7.39 -13.35 7.94
N PHE A 101 7.93 -14.39 7.31
CA PHE A 101 8.68 -15.44 7.98
C PHE A 101 9.70 -16.07 7.01
N ASN A 102 10.50 -17.01 7.52
CA ASN A 102 11.49 -17.73 6.73
C ASN A 102 10.83 -18.46 5.56
N ARG A 103 11.32 -18.20 4.35
CA ARG A 103 10.83 -18.81 3.12
C ARG A 103 11.24 -20.28 3.03
N SER A 104 10.52 -21.06 2.25
CA SER A 104 10.98 -22.35 1.76
C SER A 104 11.73 -22.20 0.44
N SER A 105 12.37 -23.28 -0.02
CA SER A 105 13.13 -23.28 -1.27
C SER A 105 12.30 -23.14 -2.54
N ILE A 106 10.96 -23.23 -2.47
CA ILE A 106 10.11 -23.07 -3.66
C ILE A 106 9.89 -21.59 -4.01
N VAL A 107 10.16 -20.67 -3.08
CA VAL A 107 9.99 -19.24 -3.30
C VAL A 107 11.22 -18.68 -4.02
N PRO A 108 11.08 -18.12 -5.23
CA PRO A 108 12.21 -17.57 -5.98
C PRO A 108 12.85 -16.35 -5.31
N ASP A 109 14.13 -16.13 -5.58
CA ASP A 109 14.88 -14.99 -5.05
C ASP A 109 14.35 -13.65 -5.58
N GLU A 110 13.78 -13.63 -6.78
CA GLU A 110 13.16 -12.44 -7.36
C GLU A 110 11.93 -11.97 -6.57
N VAL A 111 11.27 -12.87 -5.84
CA VAL A 111 10.16 -12.50 -4.93
C VAL A 111 10.70 -11.87 -3.66
N THR A 112 11.79 -12.40 -3.11
CA THR A 112 12.31 -11.98 -1.80
C THR A 112 13.42 -10.94 -1.90
N ALA A 113 13.81 -10.54 -3.12
CA ALA A 113 14.99 -9.73 -3.38
C ALA A 113 16.26 -10.32 -2.72
N GLY A 114 16.39 -11.65 -2.76
CA GLY A 114 17.50 -12.40 -2.18
C GLY A 114 17.44 -12.59 -0.66
N LEU A 115 16.38 -12.13 0.02
CA LEU A 115 16.21 -12.34 1.47
C LEU A 115 15.81 -13.79 1.78
N ASP A 116 16.16 -14.25 2.99
CA ASP A 116 15.74 -15.55 3.55
C ASP A 116 14.28 -15.58 3.99
N THR A 117 13.59 -14.45 3.91
CA THR A 117 12.21 -14.28 4.36
C THR A 117 11.27 -13.94 3.21
N VAL A 118 10.01 -14.40 3.30
CA VAL A 118 8.96 -14.09 2.33
C VAL A 118 7.72 -13.53 3.02
N ALA A 119 7.15 -12.49 2.42
CA ALA A 119 5.89 -11.88 2.85
C ALA A 119 4.71 -12.60 2.21
N VAL A 120 3.72 -13.01 3.01
CA VAL A 120 2.51 -13.69 2.54
C VAL A 120 1.26 -12.98 3.07
N ARG A 121 0.21 -12.94 2.24
CA ARG A 121 -1.10 -12.37 2.59
C ARG A 121 -2.24 -13.18 1.98
N MET A 122 -3.34 -13.32 2.71
CA MET A 122 -4.62 -13.81 2.17
C MET A 122 -5.60 -12.63 2.06
N PRO A 123 -5.82 -12.03 0.88
CA PRO A 123 -6.65 -10.82 0.73
C PRO A 123 -8.13 -11.12 1.01
N LEU A 124 -8.84 -10.17 1.62
CA LEU A 124 -10.28 -10.28 1.88
C LEU A 124 -11.12 -10.23 0.60
N ASN A 125 -10.66 -9.43 -0.38
CA ASN A 125 -11.36 -9.22 -1.64
C ASN A 125 -11.67 -10.55 -2.36
N LYS A 126 -12.95 -10.74 -2.70
CA LYS A 126 -13.43 -11.99 -3.33
C LYS A 126 -12.88 -12.18 -4.73
N THR A 127 -12.77 -11.12 -5.53
CA THR A 127 -12.17 -11.14 -6.87
C THR A 127 -10.70 -11.53 -6.81
N ALA A 128 -9.92 -10.96 -5.88
CA ALA A 128 -8.52 -11.35 -5.68
C ALA A 128 -8.40 -12.85 -5.36
N ARG A 129 -9.18 -13.37 -4.41
CA ARG A 129 -9.15 -14.80 -4.08
C ARG A 129 -9.65 -15.69 -5.21
N ALA A 130 -10.65 -15.26 -5.97
CA ALA A 130 -11.12 -15.99 -7.15
C ALA A 130 -10.04 -16.07 -8.23
N LEU A 131 -9.33 -14.96 -8.49
CA LEU A 131 -8.17 -14.94 -9.40
C LEU A 131 -7.06 -15.90 -8.94
N ILE A 132 -6.68 -15.84 -7.65
CA ILE A 132 -5.62 -16.72 -7.10
C ILE A 132 -6.03 -18.19 -7.22
N ASN A 133 -7.27 -18.54 -6.89
CA ASN A 133 -7.80 -19.90 -7.08
C ASN A 133 -7.78 -20.33 -8.55
N ALA A 134 -8.17 -19.45 -9.48
CA ALA A 134 -8.18 -19.74 -10.91
C ALA A 134 -6.76 -19.92 -11.48
N ALA A 135 -5.78 -19.17 -10.97
CA ALA A 135 -4.37 -19.32 -11.33
C ALA A 135 -3.78 -20.65 -10.82
N GLY A 136 -4.24 -21.11 -9.65
CA GLY A 136 -3.74 -22.34 -9.02
C GLY A 136 -2.31 -22.22 -8.46
N VAL A 137 -1.80 -20.99 -8.33
CA VAL A 137 -0.46 -20.65 -7.82
C VAL A 137 -0.55 -19.39 -6.97
N PRO A 138 0.35 -19.18 -5.99
CA PRO A 138 0.42 -17.92 -5.27
C PRO A 138 0.79 -16.78 -6.22
N ILE A 139 0.16 -15.63 -6.06
CA ILE A 139 0.39 -14.47 -6.93
C ILE A 139 1.32 -13.49 -6.22
N ALA A 140 2.51 -13.26 -6.78
CA ALA A 140 3.36 -12.17 -6.33
C ALA A 140 2.76 -10.85 -6.80
N ALA A 141 2.46 -9.92 -5.88
CA ALA A 141 1.87 -8.64 -6.26
C ALA A 141 2.31 -7.49 -5.33
N PRO A 142 3.02 -6.47 -5.84
CA PRO A 142 3.05 -5.14 -5.23
C PRO A 142 1.84 -4.32 -5.68
N SER A 143 1.75 -3.06 -5.22
CA SER A 143 0.77 -2.09 -5.72
C SER A 143 0.90 -1.86 -7.23
N ALA A 144 -0.22 -1.61 -7.93
CA ALA A 144 -0.27 -1.49 -9.39
C ALA A 144 0.03 -0.08 -9.95
N ASN A 145 0.99 0.62 -9.36
CA ASN A 145 1.44 1.96 -9.81
C ASN A 145 2.83 1.94 -10.43
N LEU A 146 3.16 2.98 -11.20
CA LEU A 146 4.55 3.28 -11.55
C LEU A 146 5.36 3.53 -10.28
N SER A 147 6.61 3.07 -10.25
CA SER A 147 7.47 3.19 -9.07
C SER A 147 7.58 4.66 -8.63
N GLY A 148 7.42 4.92 -7.33
CA GLY A 148 7.43 6.27 -6.75
C GLY A 148 6.05 6.91 -6.57
N LYS A 149 5.13 6.73 -7.53
CA LYS A 149 3.77 7.33 -7.47
C LYS A 149 2.91 6.79 -6.31
N PRO A 150 1.85 7.52 -5.88
CA PRO A 150 0.91 7.03 -4.88
C PRO A 150 0.26 5.70 -5.30
N SER A 151 -0.02 4.81 -4.36
CA SER A 151 -0.62 3.51 -4.69
C SER A 151 -2.04 3.66 -5.29
N PRO A 152 -2.46 2.80 -6.23
CA PRO A 152 -3.72 2.96 -6.92
C PRO A 152 -4.88 2.37 -6.10
N THR A 153 -5.85 3.21 -5.76
CA THR A 153 -7.08 2.83 -5.04
C THR A 153 -8.32 2.71 -5.94
N THR A 154 -8.22 3.03 -7.23
CA THR A 154 -9.31 2.96 -8.21
C THR A 154 -8.80 2.35 -9.52
N ALA A 155 -9.73 1.87 -10.37
CA ALA A 155 -9.38 1.41 -11.71
C ALA A 155 -8.77 2.52 -12.56
N GLU A 156 -9.22 3.77 -12.41
CA GLU A 156 -8.68 4.92 -13.15
C GLU A 156 -7.19 5.13 -12.84
N HIS A 157 -6.81 5.09 -11.56
CA HIS A 157 -5.40 5.17 -11.16
C HIS A 157 -4.55 4.06 -11.79
N VAL A 158 -5.11 2.85 -11.91
CA VAL A 158 -4.43 1.74 -12.58
C VAL A 158 -4.27 2.00 -14.08
N ARG A 159 -5.31 2.51 -14.74
CA ARG A 159 -5.28 2.77 -16.19
C ARG A 159 -4.21 3.80 -16.55
N GLN A 160 -4.12 4.87 -15.78
CA GLN A 160 -3.09 5.90 -15.94
C GLN A 160 -1.66 5.33 -15.90
N ASP A 161 -1.43 4.34 -15.04
CA ASP A 161 -0.09 3.82 -14.78
C ASP A 161 0.27 2.56 -15.59
N MET A 162 -0.70 1.66 -15.81
CA MET A 162 -0.47 0.27 -16.26
C MET A 162 -1.06 -0.05 -17.64
N ASP A 163 -1.87 0.83 -18.23
CA ASP A 163 -2.39 0.59 -19.58
C ASP A 163 -1.23 0.49 -20.60
N GLY A 164 -1.29 -0.52 -21.46
CA GLY A 164 -0.23 -0.86 -22.41
C GLY A 164 0.97 -1.60 -21.81
N ARG A 165 1.02 -1.82 -20.49
CA ARG A 165 2.14 -2.47 -19.77
C ARG A 165 1.81 -3.86 -19.21
N VAL A 166 0.53 -4.21 -19.15
CA VAL A 166 0.03 -5.46 -18.55
C VAL A 166 -0.94 -6.17 -19.49
N ASP A 167 -1.13 -7.47 -19.32
CA ASP A 167 -2.01 -8.25 -20.18
C ASP A 167 -3.50 -7.99 -19.89
N LEU A 168 -3.86 -7.85 -18.60
CA LEU A 168 -5.24 -7.69 -18.15
C LEU A 168 -5.34 -6.74 -16.94
N ILE A 169 -6.34 -5.87 -16.96
CA ILE A 169 -6.82 -5.10 -15.81
C ILE A 169 -8.21 -5.60 -15.42
N ILE A 170 -8.34 -6.11 -14.19
CA ILE A 170 -9.62 -6.46 -13.58
C ILE A 170 -10.08 -5.29 -12.73
N GLU A 171 -11.19 -4.66 -13.10
CA GLU A 171 -11.75 -3.49 -12.40
C GLU A 171 -12.74 -3.94 -11.33
N GLY A 172 -12.48 -3.59 -10.07
CA GLY A 172 -13.31 -3.97 -8.91
C GLY A 172 -13.93 -2.80 -8.14
N GLY A 173 -13.92 -1.59 -8.71
CA GLY A 173 -14.33 -0.37 -8.02
C GLY A 173 -13.27 0.15 -7.04
N PRO A 174 -13.60 1.18 -6.23
CA PRO A 174 -12.68 1.75 -5.25
C PRO A 174 -12.29 0.78 -4.12
N CYS A 175 -11.05 0.84 -3.68
CA CYS A 175 -10.57 0.08 -2.52
C CYS A 175 -11.11 0.66 -1.20
N LYS A 176 -11.43 -0.20 -0.24
CA LYS A 176 -12.06 0.20 1.04
C LYS A 176 -11.09 0.92 1.98
N TYR A 177 -9.90 0.36 2.21
CA TYR A 177 -8.97 0.88 3.21
C TYR A 177 -8.07 2.01 2.68
N GLY A 178 -7.86 2.09 1.37
CA GLY A 178 -7.08 3.14 0.70
C GLY A 178 -5.57 3.07 0.93
N LEU A 179 -5.08 2.39 1.97
CA LEU A 179 -3.66 2.12 2.21
C LEU A 179 -3.35 0.63 2.09
N GLU A 180 -2.06 0.30 1.96
CA GLU A 180 -1.62 -1.10 1.93
C GLU A 180 -1.77 -1.81 3.27
N SER A 181 -1.68 -3.14 3.23
CA SER A 181 -1.73 -4.01 4.41
C SER A 181 -0.68 -3.67 5.46
N THR A 182 -1.04 -3.92 6.72
CA THR A 182 -0.08 -4.03 7.81
C THR A 182 0.89 -5.17 7.50
N VAL A 183 2.19 -4.93 7.68
CA VAL A 183 3.23 -5.94 7.52
C VAL A 183 3.88 -6.20 8.86
N VAL A 184 3.76 -7.44 9.35
CA VAL A 184 4.39 -7.91 10.59
C VAL A 184 5.44 -8.97 10.27
N SER A 185 6.67 -8.75 10.75
CA SER A 185 7.71 -9.78 10.78
C SER A 185 7.51 -10.68 11.98
N LEU A 186 7.58 -11.99 11.76
CA LEU A 186 7.55 -13.02 12.81
C LEU A 186 8.95 -13.60 13.06
N ILE A 187 10.00 -12.94 12.57
CA ILE A 187 11.39 -13.29 12.89
C ILE A 187 11.75 -12.70 14.25
N GLY A 188 12.07 -13.56 15.22
CA GLY A 188 12.30 -13.14 16.60
C GLY A 188 11.02 -12.62 17.25
N ARG A 189 11.08 -11.42 17.84
CA ARG A 189 9.89 -10.79 18.41
C ARG A 189 9.02 -10.19 17.30
N PRO A 190 7.69 -10.45 17.30
CA PRO A 190 6.80 -9.87 16.31
C PRO A 190 6.98 -8.36 16.18
N THR A 191 7.27 -7.88 14.96
CA THR A 191 7.62 -6.48 14.70
C THR A 191 6.85 -5.95 13.50
N ILE A 192 6.13 -4.85 13.67
CA ILE A 192 5.46 -4.12 12.58
C ILE A 192 6.53 -3.40 11.76
N LEU A 193 6.66 -3.81 10.50
CA LEU A 193 7.54 -3.17 9.52
C LEU A 193 6.81 -2.11 8.69
N ARG A 194 5.49 -2.27 8.54
CA ARG A 194 4.62 -1.30 7.88
C ARG A 194 3.25 -1.26 8.57
N PRO A 195 2.82 -0.12 9.11
CA PRO A 195 1.48 0.01 9.69
C PRO A 195 0.41 0.05 8.58
N GLY A 196 -0.79 -0.40 8.94
CA GLY A 196 -1.96 -0.48 8.08
C GLY A 196 -3.22 -0.68 8.93
N ALA A 197 -4.28 -1.24 8.34
CA ALA A 197 -5.58 -1.38 9.01
C ALA A 197 -5.64 -2.39 10.15
N VAL A 198 -4.66 -3.30 10.27
CA VAL A 198 -4.49 -4.13 11.48
C VAL A 198 -3.49 -3.41 12.38
N THR A 199 -3.96 -2.88 13.50
CA THR A 199 -3.17 -1.97 14.34
C THR A 199 -2.26 -2.74 15.30
N LYS A 200 -1.34 -2.03 15.95
CA LYS A 200 -0.48 -2.62 16.98
C LYS A 200 -1.31 -3.21 18.11
N GLU A 201 -2.30 -2.46 18.57
CA GLU A 201 -3.19 -2.83 19.68
C GLU A 201 -3.99 -4.09 19.32
N MET A 202 -4.46 -4.19 18.07
CA MET A 202 -5.13 -5.39 17.56
C MET A 202 -4.22 -6.60 17.55
N LEU A 203 -2.95 -6.45 17.15
CA LEU A 203 -1.99 -7.55 17.19
C LEU A 203 -1.66 -7.95 18.64
N GLU A 204 -1.41 -6.98 19.51
CA GLU A 204 -1.05 -7.22 20.91
C GLU A 204 -2.16 -7.92 21.69
N ALA A 205 -3.42 -7.63 21.38
CA ALA A 205 -4.58 -8.29 21.98
C ALA A 205 -4.62 -9.81 21.72
N VAL A 206 -3.94 -10.30 20.68
CA VAL A 206 -4.06 -11.70 20.24
C VAL A 206 -2.76 -12.49 20.44
N ILE A 207 -1.60 -11.87 20.21
CA ILE A 207 -0.29 -12.55 20.29
C ILE A 207 0.64 -11.99 21.36
N GLY A 208 0.16 -11.06 22.19
CA GLY A 208 0.98 -10.39 23.19
C GLY A 208 1.93 -9.35 22.58
N PRO A 209 2.98 -8.93 23.28
CA PRO A 209 3.74 -7.71 22.95
C PRO A 209 4.33 -7.68 21.52
N VAL A 210 4.09 -6.59 20.80
CA VAL A 210 4.55 -6.38 19.41
C VAL A 210 5.39 -5.11 19.32
N ASP A 211 6.54 -5.18 18.65
CA ASP A 211 7.40 -4.03 18.43
C ASP A 211 7.00 -3.26 17.16
N VAL A 212 7.37 -1.99 17.07
CA VAL A 212 7.24 -1.17 15.85
C VAL A 212 8.63 -0.80 15.37
N ALA A 213 8.95 -1.11 14.12
CA ALA A 213 10.27 -0.82 13.58
C ALA A 213 10.52 0.70 13.53
N HIS A 214 11.74 1.13 13.87
CA HIS A 214 12.14 2.54 13.85
C HIS A 214 11.86 3.21 12.49
N ALA A 215 12.11 2.50 11.39
CA ALA A 215 11.89 2.99 10.02
C ALA A 215 10.40 3.21 9.66
N VAL A 216 9.46 3.01 10.58
CA VAL A 216 8.03 3.33 10.35
C VAL A 216 7.79 4.83 10.30
N LEU A 217 8.42 5.64 11.16
CA LEU A 217 8.25 7.10 11.17
C LEU A 217 9.55 7.85 10.87
N SER A 218 10.55 7.15 10.37
CA SER A 218 11.84 7.74 10.03
C SER A 218 12.39 7.13 8.73
N PRO A 219 13.24 7.86 7.99
CA PRO A 219 13.99 7.27 6.88
C PRO A 219 14.74 6.02 7.33
N LEU A 220 14.96 5.10 6.39
CA LEU A 220 15.95 4.04 6.58
C LEU A 220 17.32 4.67 6.81
N ARG A 221 18.13 4.07 7.69
CA ARG A 221 19.51 4.52 7.87
C ARG A 221 20.33 4.13 6.63
N GLU A 222 21.39 4.89 6.38
CA GLU A 222 22.31 4.59 5.28
C GLU A 222 22.89 3.17 5.46
N GLY A 223 22.78 2.33 4.43
CA GLY A 223 23.21 0.92 4.46
C GLY A 223 22.16 -0.09 4.97
N GLU A 224 20.98 0.33 5.44
CA GLU A 224 19.92 -0.61 5.83
C GLU A 224 19.15 -1.17 4.60
N THR A 225 18.98 -2.50 4.57
CA THR A 225 18.15 -3.18 3.56
C THR A 225 16.67 -3.12 3.93
N ALA A 226 15.81 -2.88 2.93
CA ALA A 226 14.36 -2.89 3.13
C ALA A 226 13.85 -4.32 3.38
N ALA A 227 13.43 -4.60 4.60
CA ALA A 227 12.80 -5.86 4.97
C ALA A 227 11.34 -5.98 4.49
N SER A 228 10.71 -4.88 4.07
CA SER A 228 9.35 -4.89 3.52
C SER A 228 9.11 -3.81 2.45
N PRO A 229 8.07 -3.96 1.59
CA PRO A 229 7.77 -2.98 0.56
C PRO A 229 7.35 -1.62 1.15
N GLY A 230 7.82 -0.55 0.53
CA GLY A 230 7.50 0.82 0.92
C GLY A 230 8.49 1.47 1.90
N MET A 231 9.61 0.81 2.23
CA MET A 231 10.59 1.33 3.22
C MET A 231 11.71 2.21 2.64
N LYS A 232 12.13 2.04 1.37
CA LYS A 232 13.23 2.79 0.71
C LYS A 232 12.73 3.99 -0.10
N TYR A 233 13.57 5.00 -0.37
CA TYR A 233 13.30 6.13 -1.30
C TYR A 233 12.10 7.04 -0.94
N ARG A 234 11.95 8.16 -1.68
CA ARG A 234 10.70 8.92 -1.74
C ARG A 234 9.64 8.01 -2.38
N HIS A 235 8.63 7.66 -1.61
CA HIS A 235 7.59 6.70 -1.99
C HIS A 235 6.23 7.34 -1.74
N TYR A 236 5.26 7.03 -2.61
CA TYR A 236 3.92 7.59 -2.57
C TYR A 236 3.87 9.10 -2.86
N ALA A 237 4.89 9.63 -3.53
CA ALA A 237 4.97 11.05 -3.79
C ALA A 237 4.18 11.41 -5.06
N PRO A 238 3.27 12.39 -4.98
CA PRO A 238 2.77 13.07 -6.16
C PRO A 238 3.88 13.94 -6.78
N ASP A 239 3.60 14.55 -7.93
CA ASP A 239 4.50 15.52 -8.56
C ASP A 239 4.62 16.80 -7.68
N ALA A 240 3.51 17.21 -7.05
CA ALA A 240 3.49 18.27 -6.04
C ALA A 240 4.45 18.03 -4.86
N GLU A 241 5.00 19.11 -4.31
CA GLU A 241 5.63 19.11 -2.99
C GLU A 241 4.57 18.80 -1.93
N VAL A 242 4.88 17.94 -0.96
CA VAL A 242 3.97 17.68 0.17
C VAL A 242 4.66 18.16 1.45
N VAL A 243 3.98 19.05 2.17
CA VAL A 243 4.43 19.65 3.43
C VAL A 243 3.50 19.23 4.55
N VAL A 244 4.05 18.70 5.64
CA VAL A 244 3.26 18.20 6.79
C VAL A 244 3.40 19.15 7.97
N ALA A 245 2.30 19.65 8.50
CA ALA A 245 2.33 20.47 9.70
C ALA A 245 2.02 19.66 10.97
N GLU A 246 2.91 19.76 11.96
CA GLU A 246 2.78 19.09 13.25
C GLU A 246 2.42 20.05 14.39
N GLY A 247 1.69 19.54 15.38
CA GLY A 247 1.30 20.28 16.58
C GLY A 247 -0.14 20.02 16.99
N ARG A 248 -0.70 20.92 17.80
CA ARG A 248 -2.15 20.92 18.09
C ARG A 248 -2.92 21.50 16.92
N GLU A 249 -4.20 21.19 16.80
CA GLU A 249 -5.03 21.50 15.63
C GLU A 249 -4.97 22.98 15.20
N ARG A 250 -5.06 23.91 16.15
CA ARG A 250 -4.96 25.35 15.87
C ARG A 250 -3.55 25.78 15.46
N ASP A 251 -2.54 25.16 16.06
CA ASP A 251 -1.13 25.45 15.76
C ASP A 251 -0.78 24.92 14.36
N ILE A 252 -1.26 23.72 14.00
CA ILE A 252 -1.19 23.13 12.65
C ILE A 252 -1.83 24.07 11.64
N ALA A 253 -3.08 24.47 11.87
CA ALA A 253 -3.79 25.31 10.92
C ALA A 253 -3.12 26.68 10.74
N ALA A 254 -2.62 27.28 11.83
CA ALA A 254 -1.90 28.55 11.76
C ALA A 254 -0.59 28.44 10.97
N LYS A 255 0.19 27.37 11.16
CA LYS A 255 1.40 27.09 10.37
C LYS A 255 1.07 26.91 8.89
N ILE A 256 0.08 26.06 8.57
CA ILE A 256 -0.36 25.84 7.19
C ILE A 256 -0.80 27.14 6.54
N CYS A 257 -1.65 27.94 7.20
CA CYS A 257 -2.12 29.21 6.65
C CYS A 257 -0.96 30.16 6.33
N ARG A 258 0.03 30.26 7.23
CA ARG A 258 1.19 31.14 7.02
C ARG A 258 2.04 30.69 5.82
N GLU A 259 2.35 29.40 5.74
CA GLU A 259 3.16 28.88 4.62
C GLU A 259 2.38 28.91 3.30
N TYR A 260 1.08 28.61 3.33
CA TYR A 260 0.19 28.72 2.18
C TYR A 260 0.20 30.14 1.61
N ASP A 261 -0.02 31.15 2.45
CA ASP A 261 -0.09 32.55 1.99
C ASP A 261 1.26 33.01 1.40
N ALA A 262 2.37 32.54 1.98
CA ALA A 262 3.71 32.86 1.47
C ALA A 262 3.97 32.22 0.10
N ARG A 263 3.57 30.96 -0.09
CA ARG A 263 3.72 30.22 -1.36
C ARG A 263 2.78 30.75 -2.45
N GLU A 264 1.53 31.03 -2.11
CA GLU A 264 0.56 31.65 -3.02
C GLU A 264 1.02 33.04 -3.46
N ALA A 265 1.56 33.86 -2.54
CA ALA A 265 2.14 35.17 -2.90
C ALA A 265 3.38 35.06 -3.81
N ALA A 266 4.08 33.93 -3.80
CA ALA A 266 5.16 33.61 -4.71
C ALA A 266 4.67 33.08 -6.08
N GLY A 267 3.36 32.90 -6.25
CA GLY A 267 2.73 32.45 -7.49
C GLY A 267 2.61 30.93 -7.64
N GLU A 268 2.77 30.17 -6.55
CA GLU A 268 2.62 28.70 -6.56
C GLU A 268 1.17 28.29 -6.33
N ASP A 269 0.69 27.30 -7.11
CA ASP A 269 -0.64 26.72 -6.93
C ASP A 269 -0.65 25.81 -5.69
N CYS A 270 -1.34 26.25 -4.64
CA CYS A 270 -1.36 25.56 -3.36
C CYS A 270 -2.71 24.90 -3.07
N ILE A 271 -2.69 23.76 -2.37
CA ILE A 271 -3.89 23.11 -1.84
C ILE A 271 -3.68 22.57 -0.42
N ILE A 272 -4.71 22.68 0.41
CA ILE A 272 -4.71 22.16 1.79
C ILE A 272 -5.55 20.88 1.86
N PHE A 273 -4.95 19.80 2.36
CA PHE A 273 -5.64 18.58 2.77
C PHE A 273 -6.08 18.70 4.22
N ALA A 274 -7.30 19.18 4.41
CA ALA A 274 -7.87 19.42 5.72
C ALA A 274 -8.64 18.21 6.26
N THR A 275 -8.82 18.21 7.57
CA THR A 275 -9.81 17.36 8.25
C THR A 275 -11.14 18.10 8.36
N LYS A 276 -12.26 17.38 8.56
CA LYS A 276 -13.57 17.99 8.78
C LYS A 276 -13.55 19.05 9.90
N GLN A 277 -12.75 18.80 10.92
CA GLN A 277 -12.65 19.62 12.13
C GLN A 277 -11.90 20.94 11.90
N THR A 278 -10.89 20.92 11.03
CA THR A 278 -9.99 22.06 10.81
C THR A 278 -10.38 22.91 9.60
N GLN A 279 -11.23 22.40 8.70
CA GLN A 279 -11.69 23.13 7.52
C GLN A 279 -12.10 24.60 7.81
N PRO A 280 -12.82 24.93 8.90
CA PRO A 280 -13.18 26.31 9.21
C PRO A 280 -11.98 27.27 9.40
N PHE A 281 -10.79 26.75 9.72
CA PHE A 281 -9.57 27.55 9.92
C PHE A 281 -8.93 28.00 8.60
N TYR A 282 -9.27 27.39 7.46
CA TYR A 282 -8.66 27.66 6.15
C TYR A 282 -9.50 28.58 5.25
N ARG A 283 -10.35 29.42 5.84
CA ARG A 283 -11.23 30.32 5.08
C ARG A 283 -10.42 31.20 4.11
N GLY A 284 -10.84 31.21 2.84
CA GLY A 284 -10.20 31.99 1.78
C GLY A 284 -9.05 31.29 1.06
N ARG A 285 -8.71 30.05 1.45
CA ARG A 285 -7.65 29.25 0.82
C ARG A 285 -8.24 28.05 0.08
N ASN A 286 -7.53 27.57 -0.94
CA ASN A 286 -7.88 26.34 -1.63
C ASN A 286 -7.68 25.14 -0.69
N CYS A 287 -8.78 24.52 -0.29
CA CYS A 287 -8.82 23.49 0.74
C CYS A 287 -9.84 22.42 0.40
N VAL A 288 -9.45 21.16 0.60
CA VAL A 288 -10.31 19.99 0.42
C VAL A 288 -10.32 19.15 1.69
N ILE A 289 -11.50 18.67 2.06
CA ILE A 289 -11.66 17.76 3.19
C ILE A 289 -11.31 16.36 2.71
N ILE A 290 -10.24 15.77 3.24
CA ILE A 290 -9.86 14.39 2.90
C ILE A 290 -10.34 13.39 3.95
N GLY A 291 -10.79 13.82 5.13
CA GLY A 291 -11.40 12.90 6.07
C GLY A 291 -11.69 13.52 7.42
N ASP A 292 -11.99 12.65 8.36
CA ASP A 292 -12.39 12.97 9.72
C ASP A 292 -11.27 12.57 10.68
N ARG A 293 -10.67 13.53 11.39
CA ARG A 293 -9.54 13.25 12.29
C ARG A 293 -9.91 12.35 13.46
N THR A 294 -11.20 12.29 13.80
CA THR A 294 -11.73 11.43 14.87
C THR A 294 -12.02 10.01 14.36
N GLU A 295 -11.99 9.80 13.05
CA GLU A 295 -12.07 8.51 12.39
C GLU A 295 -10.90 8.36 11.39
N PRO A 296 -9.65 8.10 11.84
CA PRO A 296 -8.46 8.07 10.99
C PRO A 296 -8.54 7.10 9.80
N ALA A 297 -9.43 6.10 9.88
CA ALA A 297 -9.77 5.21 8.77
C ALA A 297 -10.26 5.97 7.52
N THR A 298 -10.98 7.07 7.69
CA THR A 298 -11.48 7.91 6.59
C THR A 298 -10.35 8.63 5.86
N LEU A 299 -9.33 9.11 6.60
CA LEU A 299 -8.13 9.70 6.02
C LEU A 299 -7.25 8.67 5.31
N CYS A 300 -7.13 7.46 5.87
CA CYS A 300 -6.43 6.36 5.22
C CYS A 300 -7.11 5.98 3.89
N ALA A 301 -8.45 5.91 3.88
CA ALA A 301 -9.22 5.56 2.69
C ALA A 301 -9.04 6.55 1.54
N SER A 302 -8.87 7.84 1.86
CA SER A 302 -8.81 8.92 0.87
C SER A 302 -7.38 9.34 0.50
N LEU A 303 -6.37 9.12 1.34
CA LEU A 303 -5.04 9.73 1.19
C LEU A 303 -4.46 9.56 -0.22
N PHE A 304 -4.32 8.32 -0.71
CA PHE A 304 -3.75 8.09 -2.04
C PHE A 304 -4.67 8.55 -3.17
N TYR A 305 -5.99 8.55 -2.96
CA TYR A 305 -6.92 9.14 -3.92
C TYR A 305 -6.68 10.64 -4.06
N SER A 306 -6.64 11.37 -2.93
CA SER A 306 -6.40 12.80 -2.92
C SER A 306 -5.02 13.15 -3.46
N LEU A 307 -3.97 12.40 -3.09
CA LEU A 307 -2.63 12.63 -3.64
C LEU A 307 -2.60 12.44 -5.16
N ARG A 308 -3.39 11.53 -5.75
CA ARG A 308 -3.46 11.39 -7.21
C ARG A 308 -4.33 12.45 -7.87
N GLU A 309 -5.46 12.79 -7.26
CA GLU A 309 -6.40 13.75 -7.83
C GLU A 309 -5.84 15.17 -7.87
N TYR A 310 -5.09 15.57 -6.83
CA TYR A 310 -4.57 16.92 -6.68
C TYR A 310 -3.06 17.03 -6.91
N GLY A 311 -2.34 15.91 -6.91
CA GLY A 311 -0.87 15.87 -7.04
C GLY A 311 -0.31 16.41 -8.36
N ASP A 312 -1.11 16.37 -9.43
CA ASP A 312 -0.73 16.87 -10.75
C ASP A 312 -1.38 18.24 -11.05
N ARG A 313 -2.08 18.83 -10.06
CA ARG A 313 -2.87 20.08 -10.20
C ARG A 313 -2.45 21.20 -9.24
N ALA A 314 -1.42 20.95 -8.45
CA ALA A 314 -0.88 21.89 -7.47
C ALA A 314 0.64 21.75 -7.45
N ASP A 315 1.33 22.85 -7.16
CA ASP A 315 2.77 22.85 -6.88
C ASP A 315 3.03 22.35 -5.46
N VAL A 316 2.15 22.72 -4.50
CA VAL A 316 2.32 22.41 -3.07
C VAL A 316 1.03 21.89 -2.43
N ILE A 317 1.12 20.76 -1.75
CA ILE A 317 0.08 20.17 -0.90
C ILE A 317 0.49 20.35 0.57
N PHE A 318 -0.34 21.05 1.34
CA PHE A 318 -0.21 21.12 2.79
C PHE A 318 -1.11 20.09 3.46
N ALA A 319 -0.57 19.28 4.36
CA ALA A 319 -1.31 18.23 5.05
C ALA A 319 -1.15 18.30 6.56
N GLU A 320 -2.18 17.87 7.27
CA GLU A 320 -2.22 17.88 8.73
C GLU A 320 -1.65 16.59 9.32
N ALA A 321 -0.76 16.71 10.30
CA ALA A 321 -0.36 15.56 11.09
C ALA A 321 -1.49 15.07 12.01
N LEU A 322 -1.49 13.76 12.25
CA LEU A 322 -2.36 13.06 13.18
C LEU A 322 -1.55 12.43 14.32
N PRO A 323 -2.17 12.17 15.48
CA PRO A 323 -1.57 11.33 16.50
C PRO A 323 -1.16 9.96 15.95
N ASN A 324 -0.08 9.40 16.49
CA ASN A 324 0.50 8.12 16.06
C ASN A 324 -0.11 6.92 16.81
N ASP A 325 -1.42 6.95 17.04
CA ASP A 325 -2.20 5.85 17.62
C ASP A 325 -3.09 5.19 16.55
N ASP A 326 -3.49 3.93 16.78
CA ASP A 326 -4.42 3.19 15.92
C ASP A 326 -4.03 3.31 14.42
N MET A 327 -4.98 3.65 13.55
CA MET A 327 -4.78 3.91 12.13
C MET A 327 -4.11 5.26 11.84
N GLY A 328 -3.99 6.16 12.82
CA GLY A 328 -3.22 7.40 12.70
C GLY A 328 -1.74 7.12 12.37
N LEU A 329 -1.17 6.07 12.97
CA LEU A 329 0.18 5.60 12.63
C LEU A 329 0.30 5.17 11.15
N ALA A 330 -0.72 4.52 10.60
CA ALA A 330 -0.75 4.10 9.21
C ALA A 330 -0.83 5.30 8.25
N TYR A 331 -1.70 6.26 8.56
CA TYR A 331 -1.81 7.52 7.83
C TYR A 331 -0.48 8.28 7.83
N MET A 332 0.08 8.53 9.02
CA MET A 332 1.32 9.30 9.18
C MET A 332 2.50 8.64 8.47
N ASN A 333 2.62 7.32 8.56
CA ASN A 333 3.66 6.60 7.82
C ASN A 333 3.60 6.87 6.31
N ARG A 334 2.41 6.89 5.71
CA ARG A 334 2.27 7.14 4.26
C ARG A 334 2.46 8.61 3.92
N LEU A 335 1.86 9.50 4.70
CA LEU A 335 1.97 10.94 4.49
C LEU A 335 3.42 11.43 4.59
N LEU A 336 4.16 11.04 5.63
CA LEU A 336 5.56 11.43 5.80
C LEU A 336 6.46 10.91 4.67
N ARG A 337 6.17 9.72 4.13
CA ARG A 337 6.88 9.17 2.97
C ARG A 337 6.58 9.94 1.68
N SER A 338 5.33 10.34 1.46
CA SER A 338 4.94 11.22 0.36
C SER A 338 5.65 12.58 0.44
N ALA A 339 5.76 13.12 1.66
CA ALA A 339 6.42 14.38 1.97
C ALA A 339 7.95 14.32 1.95
N GLY A 340 8.56 13.14 1.84
CA GLY A 340 10.01 13.01 2.02
C GLY A 340 10.47 13.55 3.38
N PHE A 341 9.62 13.45 4.40
CA PHE A 341 9.82 13.99 5.75
C PHE A 341 9.97 15.53 5.81
N ASN A 342 9.36 16.27 4.88
CA ASN A 342 9.22 17.72 4.95
C ASN A 342 8.13 18.12 5.96
N ILE A 343 8.55 18.59 7.15
CA ILE A 343 7.69 18.86 8.30
C ILE A 343 7.89 20.30 8.79
N ILE A 344 6.80 20.98 9.15
CA ILE A 344 6.78 22.37 9.67
C ILE A 344 6.11 22.53 11.03
#